data_AF-A0A963SB04-F1
#
_entry.id   AF-A0A963SB04-F1
#
_cell.length_a   1.000
_cell.length_b   1.000
_cell.length_c   1.000
_cell.angle_alpha   90.00
_cell.angle_beta   90.00
_cell.angle_gamma   90.00
#
_symmetry.space_group_name_H-M   'P 1'
#
loop_
_entity.id
_entity.type
_entity.pdbx_description
1 polymer ?
#
loop_
_entity_poly.entity_id
_entity_poly.type
_entity_poly.pdbx_seq_one_letter_code
_entity_poly.pdbx_strand_id
1 'polypeptide(L)'
;GLHGANRLASNSLLECFVFGEAAAADILDHWDAFDQPPPVRDWDASRVADSDEEVVIKQNWTEIRRFMWNYVGIVRTTKRLERAQHRIKMLTEEVNDYYGHFRVSTDLIELRNLLQTAELIVASALKRKESRGLHYTLDYPDLLPTAKDTVLVP
;
A
#
# COMPACT_ATOMS: atom_id res chain seq x y z
N GLY A 1 8.67 -7.51 -10.89
CA GLY A 1 9.39 -8.26 -11.93
C GLY A 1 8.48 -9.22 -12.67
N LEU A 2 8.15 -10.37 -12.07
CA LEU A 2 7.50 -11.51 -12.75
C LEU A 2 6.24 -11.17 -13.55
N HIS A 3 5.33 -10.37 -12.98
CA HIS A 3 4.02 -10.10 -13.60
C HIS A 3 3.99 -8.92 -14.57
N GLY A 4 5.06 -8.12 -14.66
CA GLY A 4 5.07 -6.88 -15.43
C GLY A 4 3.83 -6.01 -15.16
N ALA A 5 3.13 -5.60 -16.22
CA ALA A 5 1.97 -4.70 -16.14
C ALA A 5 0.60 -5.41 -16.05
N ASN A 6 0.55 -6.74 -16.16
CA ASN A 6 -0.69 -7.51 -16.02
C ASN A 6 -0.38 -8.96 -15.63
N ARG A 7 -1.09 -9.47 -14.62
CA ARG A 7 -0.90 -10.84 -14.13
C ARG A 7 -1.64 -11.83 -15.02
N LEU A 8 -0.92 -12.85 -15.49
CA LEU A 8 -1.52 -14.02 -16.15
C LEU A 8 -2.12 -14.96 -15.11
N ALA A 9 -3.23 -15.61 -15.46
CA ALA A 9 -3.89 -16.58 -14.59
C ALA A 9 -2.94 -17.71 -14.18
N SER A 10 -3.16 -18.30 -13.00
CA SER A 10 -2.38 -19.39 -12.41
C SER A 10 -0.94 -19.07 -11.98
N ASN A 11 -0.35 -17.95 -12.41
CA ASN A 11 1.03 -17.61 -12.03
C ASN A 11 1.18 -17.17 -10.56
N SER A 12 0.12 -16.71 -9.88
CA SER A 12 0.22 -16.22 -8.50
C SER A 12 0.52 -17.32 -7.49
N LEU A 13 -0.07 -18.51 -7.66
CA LEU A 13 0.19 -19.61 -6.73
C LEU A 13 1.59 -20.19 -6.95
N LEU A 14 2.00 -20.33 -8.21
CA LEU A 14 3.36 -20.74 -8.59
C LEU A 14 4.41 -19.75 -8.05
N GLU A 15 4.15 -18.45 -8.13
CA GLU A 15 5.02 -17.43 -7.53
C GLU A 15 5.22 -17.69 -6.03
N CYS A 16 4.14 -17.91 -5.27
CA CYS A 16 4.26 -18.19 -3.83
C CYS A 16 5.13 -19.41 -3.53
N PHE A 17 4.99 -20.50 -4.29
CA PHE A 17 5.80 -21.70 -4.09
C PHE A 17 7.27 -21.46 -4.41
N VAL A 18 7.56 -20.89 -5.57
CA VAL A 18 8.95 -20.69 -6.03
C VAL A 18 9.68 -19.70 -5.11
N PHE A 19 9.05 -18.57 -4.78
CA PHE A 19 9.67 -17.59 -3.88
C PHE A 19 9.72 -18.08 -2.43
N GLY A 20 8.74 -18.85 -1.98
CA GLY A 20 8.75 -19.47 -0.65
C GLY A 20 9.89 -20.47 -0.49
N GLU A 21 10.10 -21.35 -1.47
CA GLU A 21 11.21 -22.31 -1.50
C GLU A 21 12.57 -21.59 -1.56
N ALA A 22 12.72 -20.61 -2.46
CA ALA A 22 13.95 -19.85 -2.59
C ALA A 22 14.28 -19.05 -1.31
N ALA A 23 13.28 -18.40 -0.70
CA ALA A 23 13.46 -17.69 0.57
C ALA A 23 13.81 -18.64 1.71
N ALA A 24 13.16 -19.81 1.78
CA ALA A 24 13.47 -20.81 2.81
C ALA A 24 14.90 -21.35 2.67
N ALA A 25 15.34 -21.67 1.45
CA ALA A 25 16.70 -22.11 1.18
C ALA A 25 17.72 -21.05 1.60
N ASP A 26 17.51 -19.79 1.18
CA ASP A 26 18.39 -18.68 1.54
C ASP A 26 18.44 -18.43 3.06
N ILE A 27 17.30 -18.47 3.75
CA ILE A 27 17.24 -18.33 5.21
C ILE A 27 18.03 -19.45 5.89
N LEU A 28 17.88 -20.70 5.45
CA LEU A 28 18.56 -21.85 6.06
C LEU A 28 20.07 -21.82 5.81
N ASP A 29 20.51 -21.44 4.61
CA ASP A 29 21.93 -21.33 4.26
C ASP A 29 22.66 -20.25 5.07
N HIS A 30 21.93 -19.21 5.49
CA HIS A 30 22.48 -18.09 6.25
C HIS A 30 22.08 -18.08 7.74
N TRP A 31 21.29 -19.04 8.20
CA TRP A 31 20.69 -19.02 9.55
C TRP A 31 21.75 -18.88 10.65
N ASP A 32 22.81 -19.66 10.53
CA ASP A 32 23.90 -19.70 11.51
C ASP A 32 24.86 -18.49 11.38
N ALA A 33 24.70 -17.65 10.35
CA ALA A 33 25.50 -16.45 10.13
C ALA A 33 24.91 -15.20 10.82
N PHE A 34 23.68 -15.28 11.36
CA PHE A 34 23.06 -14.16 12.05
C PHE A 34 23.57 -14.03 13.48
N ASP A 35 23.92 -12.81 13.87
CA ASP A 35 24.15 -12.46 15.26
C ASP A 35 22.85 -12.60 16.08
N GLN A 36 22.99 -12.75 17.40
CA GLN A 36 21.83 -12.70 18.28
C GLN A 36 21.10 -11.36 18.13
N PRO A 37 19.76 -11.38 18.05
CA PRO A 37 19.00 -10.16 17.90
C PRO A 37 19.22 -9.26 19.12
N PRO A 38 19.32 -7.93 18.91
CA PRO A 38 19.41 -7.00 20.02
C PRO A 38 18.14 -7.06 20.88
N PRO A 39 18.21 -6.65 22.17
CA PRO A 39 17.03 -6.56 23.00
C PRO A 39 15.98 -5.65 22.36
N VAL A 40 14.76 -6.16 22.25
CA VAL A 40 13.61 -5.43 21.68
C VAL A 40 12.98 -4.57 22.77
N ARG A 41 12.65 -3.32 22.44
CA ARG A 41 11.93 -2.43 23.34
C ARG A 41 10.47 -2.86 23.42
N ASP A 42 9.93 -2.88 24.63
CA ASP A 42 8.49 -3.11 24.82
C ASP A 42 7.65 -2.05 24.11
N TRP A 43 6.45 -2.44 23.71
CA TRP A 43 5.48 -1.53 23.13
C TRP A 43 5.05 -0.48 24.16
N ASP A 44 5.19 0.81 23.82
CA ASP A 44 4.76 1.91 24.67
C ASP A 44 3.26 2.16 24.54
N ALA A 45 2.48 1.63 25.47
CA ALA A 45 1.05 1.89 25.60
C ALA A 45 0.72 3.00 26.63
N SER A 46 1.70 3.75 27.12
CA SER A 46 1.50 4.69 28.24
C SER A 46 0.69 5.94 27.88
N ARG A 47 0.63 6.32 26.60
CA ARG A 47 -0.03 7.54 26.11
C ARG A 47 -1.43 7.31 25.53
N VAL A 48 -1.98 6.14 25.78
CA VAL A 48 -3.16 5.61 25.14
C VAL A 48 -4.39 5.80 26.04
N ALA A 49 -5.45 6.40 25.50
CA ALA A 49 -6.78 6.41 26.12
C ALA A 49 -7.71 5.39 25.44
N ASP A 50 -8.68 4.86 26.20
CA ASP A 50 -9.84 4.18 25.63
C ASP A 50 -10.72 5.24 24.95
N SER A 51 -11.18 4.93 23.74
CA SER A 51 -11.90 5.88 22.90
C SER A 51 -13.08 5.23 22.19
N ASP A 52 -14.17 5.98 22.12
CA ASP A 52 -15.43 5.61 21.46
C ASP A 52 -15.43 5.99 19.95
N GLU A 53 -14.24 6.25 19.39
CA GLU A 53 -14.03 6.71 18.00
C GLU A 53 -14.11 5.58 16.95
N GLU A 54 -14.56 4.38 17.32
CA GLU A 54 -14.70 3.23 16.40
C GLU A 54 -15.58 3.57 15.19
N VAL A 55 -16.57 4.46 15.38
CA VAL A 55 -17.43 4.98 14.32
C VAL A 55 -16.64 5.75 13.25
N VAL A 56 -15.67 6.58 13.66
CA VAL A 56 -14.84 7.38 12.75
C VAL A 56 -13.91 6.48 11.94
N ILE A 57 -13.31 5.47 12.58
CA ILE A 57 -12.47 4.48 11.89
C ILE A 57 -13.26 3.76 10.79
N LYS A 58 -14.47 3.30 11.09
CA LYS A 58 -15.36 2.63 10.12
C LYS A 58 -15.77 3.56 8.98
N GLN A 59 -16.04 4.84 9.28
CA GLN A 59 -16.32 5.85 8.28
C GLN A 59 -15.13 6.06 7.33
N ASN A 60 -13.93 6.25 7.87
CA ASN A 60 -12.71 6.48 7.09
C ASN A 60 -12.38 5.26 6.22
N TRP A 61 -12.58 4.05 6.73
CA TRP A 61 -12.42 2.82 5.96
C TRP A 61 -13.35 2.77 4.75
N THR A 62 -14.61 3.15 4.94
CA THR A 62 -15.61 3.24 3.85
C THR A 62 -15.24 4.32 2.84
N GLU A 63 -14.77 5.48 3.32
CA GLU A 63 -14.36 6.59 2.47
C GLU A 63 -13.19 6.21 1.56
N ILE A 64 -12.14 5.60 2.09
CA ILE A 64 -10.95 5.18 1.33
C ILE A 64 -11.34 4.25 0.18
N ARG A 65 -12.11 3.20 0.47
CA ARG A 65 -12.54 2.24 -0.55
C ARG A 65 -13.36 2.92 -1.64
N ARG A 66 -14.24 3.83 -1.25
CA ARG A 66 -15.12 4.55 -2.18
C ARG A 66 -14.33 5.46 -3.12
N PHE A 67 -13.42 6.28 -2.60
CA PHE A 67 -12.66 7.18 -3.48
C PHE A 67 -11.59 6.43 -4.29
N MET A 68 -10.97 5.39 -3.74
CA MET A 68 -10.02 4.56 -4.49
C MET A 68 -10.69 3.90 -5.69
N TRP A 69 -11.92 3.39 -5.51
CA TRP A 69 -12.73 2.89 -6.61
C TRP A 69 -13.02 3.97 -7.67
N ASN A 70 -13.49 5.15 -7.23
CA ASN A 70 -13.92 6.21 -8.13
C ASN A 70 -12.78 6.92 -8.87
N TYR A 71 -11.60 7.01 -8.26
CA TYR A 71 -10.49 7.83 -8.77
C TYR A 71 -9.28 7.03 -9.23
N VAL A 72 -9.10 5.82 -8.70
CA VAL A 72 -7.93 4.96 -8.94
C VAL A 72 -8.35 3.59 -9.52
N GLY A 73 -9.63 3.47 -9.91
CA GLY A 73 -10.22 2.28 -10.52
C GLY A 73 -9.70 1.96 -11.92
N ILE A 74 -10.53 1.28 -12.72
CA ILE A 74 -10.14 0.74 -14.04
C ILE A 74 -9.71 1.84 -15.01
N VAL A 75 -10.48 2.93 -15.09
CA VAL A 75 -10.19 4.07 -15.98
C VAL A 75 -9.77 5.28 -15.16
N ARG A 76 -8.58 5.80 -15.44
CA ARG A 76 -7.92 6.84 -14.66
C ARG A 76 -7.75 8.14 -15.45
N THR A 77 -7.57 9.22 -14.71
CA THR A 77 -7.06 10.50 -15.20
C THR A 77 -6.20 11.13 -14.12
N THR A 78 -5.23 11.96 -14.51
CA THR A 78 -4.34 12.73 -13.66
C THR A 78 -5.14 13.52 -12.62
N LYS A 79 -6.18 14.22 -13.06
CA LYS A 79 -7.08 14.98 -12.16
C LYS A 79 -7.78 14.10 -11.13
N ARG A 80 -8.17 12.87 -11.48
CA ARG A 80 -8.75 11.92 -10.52
C ARG A 80 -7.71 11.43 -9.53
N LEU A 81 -6.51 11.09 -10.01
CA LEU A 81 -5.41 10.63 -9.16
C LEU A 81 -4.96 11.72 -8.17
N GLU A 82 -4.85 12.98 -8.59
CA GLU A 82 -4.56 14.12 -7.71
C GLU A 82 -5.65 14.29 -6.64
N ARG A 83 -6.93 14.15 -7.01
CA ARG A 83 -8.05 14.17 -6.05
C ARG A 83 -7.99 13.03 -5.04
N ALA A 84 -7.48 11.86 -5.42
CA ALA A 84 -7.25 10.75 -4.50
C ALA A 84 -6.07 11.06 -3.56
N GLN A 85 -4.96 11.57 -4.10
CA GLN A 85 -3.78 11.96 -3.32
C GLN A 85 -4.12 12.99 -2.23
N HIS A 86 -4.89 14.03 -2.57
CA HIS A 86 -5.31 15.04 -1.59
C HIS A 86 -6.16 14.45 -0.46
N ARG A 87 -7.08 13.52 -0.76
CA ARG A 87 -7.90 12.85 0.26
C ARG A 87 -7.06 11.93 1.14
N ILE A 88 -6.16 11.14 0.55
CA ILE A 88 -5.26 10.25 1.30
C ILE A 88 -4.42 11.09 2.27
N LYS A 89 -3.87 12.22 1.82
CA LYS A 89 -3.09 13.11 2.68
C LYS A 89 -3.90 13.61 3.87
N MET A 90 -5.10 14.14 3.63
CA MET A 90 -5.98 14.63 4.69
C MET A 90 -6.33 13.53 5.71
N LEU A 91 -6.76 12.35 5.25
CA LEU A 91 -7.08 11.23 6.14
C LEU A 91 -5.85 10.70 6.89
N THR A 92 -4.67 10.79 6.29
CA THR A 92 -3.40 10.39 6.94
C THR A 92 -3.04 11.34 8.08
N GLU A 93 -3.23 12.65 7.88
CA GLU A 93 -3.05 13.65 8.93
C GLU A 93 -4.03 13.40 10.09
N GLU A 94 -5.32 13.23 9.79
CA GLU A 94 -6.34 12.89 10.79
C GLU A 94 -5.99 11.61 11.56
N VAL A 95 -5.73 10.50 10.86
CA VAL A 95 -5.40 9.20 11.49
C VAL A 95 -4.12 9.25 12.32
N ASN A 96 -3.13 10.07 11.95
CA ASN A 96 -1.92 10.23 12.75
C ASN A 96 -2.18 10.96 14.06
N ASP A 97 -3.02 11.99 14.03
CA ASP A 97 -3.44 12.71 15.23
C ASP A 97 -4.23 11.78 16.16
N TYR A 98 -5.11 10.92 15.62
CA TYR A 98 -5.78 9.88 16.40
C TYR A 98 -4.78 8.86 16.97
N TYR A 99 -3.93 8.28 16.12
CA TYR A 99 -3.01 7.20 16.51
C TYR A 99 -2.08 7.57 17.67
N GLY A 100 -1.67 8.84 17.77
CA GLY A 100 -0.82 9.31 18.86
C GLY A 100 -1.44 9.24 20.26
N HIS A 101 -2.77 9.11 20.36
CA HIS A 101 -3.52 9.28 21.62
C HIS A 101 -4.42 8.09 21.99
N PHE A 102 -4.64 7.13 21.08
CA PHE A 102 -5.64 6.07 21.25
C PHE A 102 -5.06 4.66 21.25
N ARG A 103 -5.84 3.72 21.77
CA ARG A 103 -5.43 2.33 21.90
C ARG A 103 -5.34 1.69 20.53
N VAL A 104 -4.21 1.03 20.28
CA VAL A 104 -4.02 0.25 19.08
C VAL A 104 -5.08 -0.85 19.04
N SER A 105 -5.90 -0.81 18.00
CA SER A 105 -6.87 -1.83 17.64
C SER A 105 -6.54 -2.36 16.25
N THR A 106 -7.07 -3.54 15.92
CA THR A 106 -6.92 -4.13 14.58
C THR A 106 -7.42 -3.18 13.51
N ASP A 107 -8.61 -2.60 13.69
CA ASP A 107 -9.24 -1.69 12.73
C ASP A 107 -8.38 -0.43 12.49
N LEU A 108 -7.76 0.12 13.54
CA LEU A 108 -6.88 1.28 13.42
C LEU A 108 -5.60 0.94 12.63
N ILE A 109 -5.00 -0.22 12.88
CA ILE A 109 -3.82 -0.68 12.15
C ILE A 109 -4.16 -0.95 10.68
N GLU A 110 -5.29 -1.60 10.41
CA GLU A 110 -5.76 -1.81 9.04
C GLU A 110 -5.99 -0.49 8.32
N LEU A 111 -6.62 0.49 8.97
CA LEU A 111 -6.84 1.82 8.39
C LEU A 111 -5.53 2.51 8.02
N ARG A 112 -4.54 2.48 8.93
CA ARG A 112 -3.20 3.04 8.69
C ARG A 112 -2.52 2.36 7.49
N ASN A 113 -2.54 1.03 7.45
CA ASN A 113 -1.92 0.26 6.38
C ASN A 113 -2.62 0.49 5.03
N LEU A 114 -3.94 0.63 5.02
CA LEU A 114 -4.71 0.98 3.83
C LEU A 114 -4.35 2.36 3.29
N LEU A 115 -4.24 3.37 4.16
CA LEU A 115 -3.83 4.72 3.75
C LEU A 115 -2.43 4.72 3.16
N GLN A 116 -1.47 4.07 3.82
CA GLN A 116 -0.10 3.98 3.32
C GLN A 116 -0.05 3.27 1.95
N THR A 117 -0.76 2.16 1.81
CA THR A 117 -0.80 1.41 0.55
C THR A 117 -1.49 2.22 -0.55
N ALA A 118 -2.58 2.92 -0.23
CA ALA A 118 -3.30 3.78 -1.17
C ALA A 118 -2.41 4.94 -1.67
N GLU A 119 -1.62 5.54 -0.78
CA GLU A 119 -0.64 6.57 -1.14
C GLU A 119 0.36 6.05 -2.17
N LEU A 120 0.98 4.89 -1.89
CA LEU A 120 1.95 4.26 -2.79
C LEU A 120 1.34 3.92 -4.15
N ILE A 121 0.11 3.40 -4.19
CA ILE A 121 -0.60 3.10 -5.43
C ILE A 121 -0.81 4.38 -6.25
N VAL A 122 -1.31 5.45 -5.61
CA VAL A 122 -1.59 6.72 -6.29
C VAL A 122 -0.31 7.41 -6.76
N ALA A 123 0.73 7.44 -5.93
CA ALA A 123 2.04 7.97 -6.30
C ALA A 123 2.65 7.21 -7.50
N SER A 124 2.55 5.88 -7.49
CA SER A 124 2.99 5.04 -8.60
C SER A 124 2.19 5.31 -9.88
N ALA A 125 0.86 5.44 -9.76
CA ALA A 125 -0.02 5.74 -10.89
C ALA A 125 0.25 7.14 -11.48
N LEU A 126 0.47 8.16 -10.64
CA LEU A 126 0.77 9.53 -11.08
C LEU A 126 2.10 9.62 -11.83
N LYS A 127 3.11 8.83 -11.43
CA LYS A 127 4.42 8.77 -12.09
C LYS A 127 4.36 8.14 -13.49
N ARG A 128 3.38 7.28 -13.79
CA ARG A 128 3.27 6.61 -15.10
C ARG A 128 2.56 7.51 -16.11
N LYS A 129 3.27 7.83 -17.20
CA LYS A 129 2.80 8.72 -18.29
C LYS A 129 2.55 7.94 -19.59
N GLU A 130 1.87 6.81 -19.46
CA GLU A 130 1.46 5.90 -20.54
C GLU A 130 0.29 5.03 -20.07
N SER A 131 -0.42 4.39 -21.00
CA SER A 131 -1.39 3.34 -20.68
C SER A 131 -0.81 1.97 -21.03
N ARG A 132 -0.65 1.10 -20.02
CA ARG A 132 -0.04 -0.22 -20.16
C ARG A 132 -0.65 -1.20 -19.17
N GLY A 133 -1.15 -2.34 -19.68
CA GLY A 133 -1.70 -3.42 -18.86
C GLY A 133 -2.85 -2.93 -17.96
N LEU A 134 -2.73 -3.13 -16.65
CA LEU A 134 -3.72 -2.72 -15.64
C LEU A 134 -3.66 -1.22 -15.29
N HIS A 135 -2.75 -0.46 -15.90
CA HIS A 135 -2.76 0.99 -15.82
C HIS A 135 -3.32 1.59 -17.11
N TYR A 136 -4.57 2.05 -17.05
CA TYR A 136 -5.24 2.71 -18.16
C TYR A 136 -5.64 4.13 -17.77
N THR A 137 -5.05 5.13 -18.44
CA THR A 137 -5.28 6.55 -18.19
C THR A 137 -5.63 7.28 -19.48
N LEU A 138 -6.67 8.13 -19.43
CA LEU A 138 -7.14 8.84 -20.62
C LEU A 138 -6.18 9.96 -21.06
N ASP A 139 -5.36 10.48 -20.16
CA ASP A 139 -4.42 11.57 -20.47
C ASP A 139 -3.18 11.08 -21.23
N TYR A 140 -2.87 9.79 -21.13
CA TYR A 140 -1.75 9.14 -21.80
C TYR A 140 -2.22 7.79 -22.38
N PRO A 141 -2.97 7.81 -23.51
CA PRO A 141 -3.60 6.61 -24.05
C PRO A 141 -2.59 5.64 -24.68
N ASP A 142 -1.43 6.14 -25.12
CA ASP A 142 -0.44 5.37 -25.85
C ASP A 142 0.64 4.77 -24.95
N LEU A 143 1.35 3.77 -25.51
CA LEU A 143 2.51 3.14 -24.89
C LEU A 143 3.76 4.00 -25.11
N LEU A 144 4.62 4.09 -24.09
CA LEU A 144 5.98 4.59 -24.29
C LEU A 144 6.85 3.53 -25.00
N PRO A 145 7.89 3.95 -25.75
CA PRO A 145 8.77 3.02 -26.48
C PRO A 145 9.49 2.03 -25.57
N THR A 146 9.82 2.45 -24.35
CA THR A 146 10.53 1.61 -23.37
C THR A 146 9.67 1.40 -22.14
N ALA A 147 9.34 0.14 -21.86
CA ALA A 147 8.66 -0.24 -20.63
C ALA A 147 9.62 -0.11 -19.44
N LYS A 148 9.18 0.56 -18.38
CA LYS A 148 9.91 0.67 -17.12
C LYS A 148 8.99 0.42 -15.93
N ASP A 149 9.54 -0.22 -14.91
CA ASP A 149 8.89 -0.37 -13.61
C ASP A 149 8.80 0.98 -12.93
N THR A 150 7.70 1.23 -12.22
CA THR A 150 7.59 2.40 -11.35
C THR A 150 8.13 2.02 -9.97
N VAL A 151 9.29 2.57 -9.60
CA VAL A 151 9.90 2.33 -8.29
C VAL A 151 9.70 3.56 -7.39
N LEU A 152 9.24 3.31 -6.17
CA LEU A 152 9.16 4.31 -5.10
C LEU A 152 10.26 3.99 -4.09
N VAL A 153 11.00 5.01 -3.67
CA VAL A 153 12.06 4.90 -2.68
C VAL A 153 11.60 5.69 -1.45
N PRO A 154 11.58 5.08 -0.25
CA PRO A 154 11.18 5.74 0.99
C PRO A 154 12.17 6.81 1.43
#